data_AF-T1BPL8-F1
#
_entry.id   AF-T1BPL8-F1
#
_cell.length_a   1.000
_cell.length_b   1.000
_cell.length_c   1.000
_cell.angle_alpha   90.00
_cell.angle_beta   90.00
_cell.angle_gamma   90.00
#
_symmetry.space_group_name_H-M   'P 1'
#
loop_
_entity.id
_entity.type
_entity.pdbx_description
1 polymer ?
#
loop_
_entity_poly.entity_id
_entity_poly.type
_entity_poly.pdbx_seq_one_letter_code
_entity_poly.pdbx_strand_id
1 'polypeptide(L)'
;GNSYVEAVYGQHGPPIELHPLRPDRIKVIPGTTGVPQAYDYTVNGKSRHIYVDPLNGKSEILHMKMFHPLNDWYGMSPIEAAACSIDQHNAVAGHNLALLQNGGRPSGALKLNTKSDRGYMTDEQRHNLRQDVINAYEGAKNAGRVLVLEGDFEWQEMGLSLKDL
;
A
#
# COMPACT_ATOMS: atom_id res chain seq x y z
N GLY A 1 -4.17 -2.16 -16.79
CA GLY A 1 -3.95 -1.33 -17.97
C GLY A 1 -5.20 -1.29 -18.82
N ASN A 2 -6.26 -0.68 -18.30
CA ASN A 2 -7.55 -0.54 -18.97
C ASN A 2 -7.94 0.93 -18.94
N SER A 3 -8.45 1.44 -20.05
CA SER A 3 -9.05 2.77 -20.12
C SER A 3 -10.37 2.66 -20.88
N TYR A 4 -11.37 3.38 -20.40
CA TYR A 4 -12.71 3.37 -20.97
C TYR A 4 -13.13 4.80 -21.29
N VAL A 5 -13.71 5.00 -22.46
CA VAL A 5 -14.31 6.28 -22.86
C VAL A 5 -15.74 5.99 -23.28
N GLU A 6 -16.70 6.64 -22.63
CA GLU A 6 -18.11 6.61 -23.01
C GLU A 6 -18.39 7.75 -23.99
N ALA A 7 -18.94 7.41 -25.14
CA ALA A 7 -19.40 8.36 -26.14
C ALA A 7 -20.88 8.67 -25.92
N VAL A 8 -21.20 9.97 -25.81
CA VAL A 8 -22.59 10.44 -25.78
C VAL A 8 -22.95 10.98 -27.15
N TYR A 9 -24.03 10.48 -27.73
CA TYR A 9 -24.48 10.86 -29.06
C TYR A 9 -25.64 11.86 -28.99
N GLY A 10 -25.62 12.85 -29.88
CA GLY A 10 -26.79 13.67 -30.18
C GLY A 10 -27.74 12.93 -31.15
N GLN A 11 -28.58 13.67 -31.87
CA GLN A 11 -29.51 13.06 -32.82
C GLN A 11 -28.81 12.45 -34.05
N HIS A 12 -27.79 13.11 -34.58
CA HIS A 12 -27.04 12.66 -35.76
C HIS A 12 -25.56 13.06 -35.67
N GLY A 13 -24.69 12.24 -36.24
CA GLY A 13 -23.27 12.56 -36.40
C GLY A 13 -22.37 11.98 -35.31
N PRO A 14 -21.14 12.52 -35.14
CA PRO A 14 -20.18 12.04 -34.16
C PRO A 14 -20.66 12.28 -32.71
N PRO A 15 -20.01 11.66 -31.71
CA PRO A 15 -20.29 11.92 -30.31
C PRO A 15 -20.19 13.41 -29.98
N ILE A 16 -21.14 13.92 -29.20
CA ILE A 16 -21.14 15.30 -28.70
C ILE A 16 -20.27 15.44 -27.44
N GLU A 17 -20.11 14.36 -26.69
CA GLU A 17 -19.25 14.31 -25.50
C GLU A 17 -18.54 12.96 -25.42
N LEU A 18 -17.36 12.98 -24.78
CA LEU A 18 -16.55 11.81 -24.47
C LEU A 18 -16.20 11.85 -23.00
N HIS A 19 -16.67 10.86 -22.24
CA HIS A 19 -16.45 10.79 -20.80
C HIS A 19 -15.46 9.67 -20.46
N PRO A 20 -14.29 9.99 -19.88
CA PRO A 20 -13.40 8.96 -19.37
C PRO A 20 -14.06 8.27 -18.17
N LEU A 21 -14.29 6.97 -18.28
CA LEU A 21 -14.86 6.17 -17.20
C LEU A 21 -13.75 5.52 -16.38
N ARG A 22 -13.94 5.57 -15.06
CA ARG A 22 -13.08 4.95 -14.06
C ARG A 22 -13.02 3.42 -14.25
N PRO A 23 -11.85 2.83 -14.55
CA PRO A 23 -11.72 1.40 -14.79
C PRO A 23 -12.10 0.51 -13.60
N ASP A 24 -11.94 0.98 -12.36
CA ASP A 24 -12.29 0.25 -11.14
C ASP A 24 -13.79 0.00 -10.98
N ARG A 25 -14.61 0.68 -11.79
CA ARG A 25 -16.08 0.63 -11.75
C ARG A 25 -16.70 -0.06 -12.96
N ILE A 26 -15.88 -0.50 -13.91
CA ILE A 26 -16.32 -1.16 -15.13
C ILE A 26 -16.09 -2.67 -14.99
N LYS A 27 -17.10 -3.45 -15.34
CA LYS A 27 -16.98 -4.90 -15.55
C LYS A 27 -17.37 -5.24 -16.98
N VAL A 28 -16.50 -5.94 -17.68
CA VAL A 28 -16.80 -6.54 -18.98
C VAL A 28 -17.70 -7.76 -18.77
N ILE A 29 -18.77 -7.84 -19.55
CA ILE A 29 -19.63 -9.02 -19.65
C ILE A 29 -19.22 -9.77 -20.92
N PRO A 30 -18.54 -10.93 -20.79
CA PRO A 30 -18.11 -11.74 -21.92
C PRO A 30 -19.27 -12.11 -22.84
N GLY A 31 -19.12 -11.90 -24.14
CA GLY A 31 -20.02 -12.46 -25.15
C GLY A 31 -19.57 -13.85 -25.61
N THR A 32 -20.40 -14.49 -26.42
CA THR A 32 -20.17 -15.86 -26.92
C THR A 32 -19.24 -15.93 -28.14
N THR A 33 -18.95 -14.79 -28.77
CA THR A 33 -18.25 -14.70 -30.06
C THR A 33 -16.90 -13.99 -29.97
N GLY A 34 -16.35 -13.83 -28.77
CA GLY A 34 -15.06 -13.15 -28.54
C GLY A 34 -15.13 -11.62 -28.52
N VAL A 35 -16.31 -11.04 -28.75
CA VAL A 35 -16.63 -9.64 -28.44
C VAL A 35 -17.39 -9.55 -27.12
N PRO A 36 -17.25 -8.46 -26.35
CA PRO A 36 -18.07 -8.23 -25.16
C PRO A 36 -19.56 -8.20 -25.52
N GLN A 37 -20.40 -8.74 -24.65
CA GLN A 37 -21.86 -8.57 -24.76
C GLN A 37 -22.30 -7.21 -24.20
N ALA A 38 -21.63 -6.77 -23.13
CA ALA A 38 -21.93 -5.50 -22.46
C ALA A 38 -20.79 -5.07 -21.53
N TYR A 39 -20.92 -3.84 -21.03
CA TYR A 39 -20.14 -3.31 -19.92
C TYR A 39 -21.07 -2.86 -18.79
N ASP A 40 -20.79 -3.30 -17.57
CA ASP A 40 -21.45 -2.81 -16.37
C ASP A 40 -20.64 -1.68 -15.75
N TYR A 41 -21.21 -0.48 -15.67
CA TYR A 41 -20.65 0.63 -14.90
C TYR A 41 -21.36 0.78 -13.56
N THR A 42 -20.64 0.55 -12.46
CA THR A 42 -21.23 0.50 -11.11
C THR A 42 -20.76 1.65 -10.22
N VAL A 43 -21.71 2.41 -9.66
CA VAL A 43 -21.47 3.51 -8.73
C VAL A 43 -22.41 3.37 -7.53
N ASN A 44 -21.87 3.31 -6.33
CA ASN A 44 -22.65 3.22 -5.08
C ASN A 44 -23.73 2.12 -5.11
N GLY A 45 -23.38 0.94 -5.61
CA GLY A 45 -24.28 -0.22 -5.71
C GLY A 45 -25.32 -0.15 -6.83
N LYS A 46 -25.32 0.91 -7.65
CA LYS A 46 -26.18 1.02 -8.83
C LYS A 46 -25.35 0.74 -10.09
N SER A 47 -25.80 -0.22 -10.89
CA SER A 47 -25.13 -0.60 -12.13
C SER A 47 -25.92 -0.12 -13.34
N ARG A 48 -25.23 0.59 -14.24
CA ARG A 48 -25.73 0.89 -15.59
C ARG A 48 -25.15 -0.15 -16.54
N HIS A 49 -26.03 -0.88 -17.20
CA HIS A 49 -25.67 -1.89 -18.18
C HIS A 49 -25.61 -1.26 -19.58
N ILE A 50 -24.44 -1.31 -20.22
CA ILE A 50 -24.19 -0.69 -21.52
C ILE A 50 -23.95 -1.81 -22.53
N TYR A 51 -24.94 -2.05 -23.39
CA TYR A 51 -24.90 -3.15 -24.34
C TYR A 51 -23.88 -2.90 -25.47
N VAL A 52 -23.35 -3.99 -26.00
CA VAL A 52 -22.59 -4.02 -27.26
C VAL A 52 -23.49 -4.64 -28.32
N ASP A 53 -23.53 -4.03 -29.50
CA ASP A 53 -24.24 -4.58 -30.65
C ASP A 53 -23.61 -5.94 -31.05
N PRO A 54 -24.36 -7.04 -30.98
CA PRO A 54 -23.82 -8.37 -31.24
C PRO A 54 -23.47 -8.63 -32.71
N LEU A 55 -24.02 -7.83 -33.64
CA LEU A 55 -23.83 -8.01 -35.08
C LEU A 55 -22.53 -7.35 -35.56
N ASN A 56 -22.21 -6.16 -35.05
CA ASN A 56 -21.11 -5.35 -35.54
C ASN A 56 -20.09 -4.93 -34.45
N GLY A 57 -20.33 -5.30 -33.19
CA GLY A 57 -19.45 -4.99 -32.06
C GLY A 57 -19.44 -3.52 -31.64
N LYS A 58 -20.33 -2.68 -32.16
CA LYS A 58 -20.42 -1.27 -31.78
C LYS A 58 -20.92 -1.14 -30.36
N SER A 59 -20.28 -0.26 -29.61
CA SER A 59 -20.71 0.15 -28.27
C SER A 59 -20.47 1.64 -28.09
N GLU A 60 -21.20 2.23 -27.16
CA GLU A 60 -20.91 3.57 -26.63
C GLU A 60 -19.59 3.58 -25.84
N ILE A 61 -19.06 2.41 -25.45
CA ILE A 61 -17.78 2.28 -24.76
C ILE A 61 -16.65 1.96 -25.73
N LEU A 62 -15.63 2.82 -25.76
CA LEU A 62 -14.31 2.49 -26.28
C LEU A 62 -13.43 1.93 -25.15
N HIS A 63 -13.10 0.64 -25.22
CA HIS A 63 -12.18 -0.03 -24.29
C HIS A 63 -10.78 -0.14 -24.88
N MET A 64 -9.86 0.67 -24.35
CA MET A 64 -8.44 0.61 -24.68
C MET A 64 -7.71 -0.26 -23.66
N LYS A 65 -6.96 -1.25 -24.14
CA LYS A 65 -6.23 -2.24 -23.32
C LYS A 65 -4.76 -2.25 -23.65
N MET A 66 -3.94 -2.36 -22.60
CA MET A 66 -2.57 -2.84 -22.76
C MET A 66 -2.57 -4.35 -23.00
N PHE A 67 -1.50 -4.87 -23.59
CA PHE A 67 -1.36 -6.30 -23.81
C PHE A 67 -1.40 -7.07 -22.48
N HIS A 68 -2.17 -8.17 -22.44
CA HIS A 68 -2.21 -9.09 -21.31
C HIS A 68 -2.10 -10.52 -21.84
N PRO A 69 -1.03 -11.27 -21.51
CA PRO A 69 -0.81 -12.61 -22.09
C PRO A 69 -1.78 -13.68 -21.57
N LEU A 70 -2.38 -13.46 -20.40
CA LEU A 70 -3.24 -14.45 -19.71
C LEU A 70 -4.71 -14.02 -19.54
N ASN A 71 -5.14 -12.91 -20.16
CA ASN A 71 -6.49 -12.38 -19.97
C ASN A 71 -7.03 -11.79 -21.27
N ASP A 72 -8.10 -12.38 -21.78
CA ASP A 72 -8.70 -11.99 -23.04
C ASP A 72 -9.48 -10.66 -22.94
N TRP A 73 -10.00 -10.36 -21.75
CA TRP A 73 -10.94 -9.26 -21.52
C TRP A 73 -10.29 -7.99 -21.01
N TYR A 74 -9.18 -8.07 -20.27
CA TYR A 74 -8.55 -6.92 -19.61
C TYR A 74 -7.07 -6.80 -19.95
N GLY A 75 -6.56 -5.56 -19.95
CA GLY A 75 -5.14 -5.26 -20.13
C GLY A 75 -4.34 -5.26 -18.82
N MET A 76 -3.10 -5.72 -18.88
CA MET A 76 -2.17 -5.77 -17.73
C MET A 76 -1.70 -4.35 -17.39
N SER A 77 -1.66 -3.98 -16.11
CA SER A 77 -1.12 -2.67 -15.71
C SER A 77 0.41 -2.72 -15.59
N PRO A 78 1.16 -1.70 -16.05
CA PRO A 78 2.59 -1.62 -15.76
C PRO A 78 2.87 -1.57 -14.25
N ILE A 79 1.95 -0.98 -13.47
CA ILE A 79 2.02 -0.95 -12.01
C ILE A 79 1.86 -2.36 -11.42
N GLU A 80 1.04 -3.22 -12.02
CA GLU A 80 0.86 -4.61 -11.57
C GLU A 80 2.15 -5.41 -11.78
N ALA A 81 2.82 -5.24 -12.93
CA ALA A 81 4.12 -5.85 -13.18
C ALA A 81 5.22 -5.32 -12.23
N ALA A 82 5.12 -4.06 -11.81
CA ALA A 82 6.07 -3.42 -10.90
C ALA A 82 5.69 -3.53 -9.41
N ALA A 83 4.58 -4.21 -9.06
CA ALA A 83 3.99 -4.16 -7.72
C ALA A 83 4.99 -4.55 -6.62
N CYS A 84 5.71 -5.66 -6.80
CA CYS A 84 6.71 -6.13 -5.84
C CYS A 84 7.83 -5.09 -5.59
N SER A 85 8.33 -4.45 -6.65
CA SER A 85 9.36 -3.43 -6.53
C SER A 85 8.83 -2.16 -5.85
N ILE A 86 7.57 -1.78 -6.11
CA ILE A 86 6.92 -0.65 -5.45
C ILE A 86 6.74 -0.95 -3.95
N ASP A 87 6.28 -2.15 -3.60
CA ASP A 87 6.09 -2.56 -2.21
C ASP A 87 7.40 -2.57 -1.43
N GLN A 88 8.47 -3.09 -2.04
CA GLN A 88 9.81 -3.04 -1.47
C GLN A 88 10.27 -1.59 -1.22
N HIS A 89 10.10 -0.71 -2.22
CA HIS A 89 10.48 0.69 -2.10
C HIS A 89 9.68 1.39 -0.97
N ASN A 90 8.38 1.14 -0.89
CA ASN A 90 7.52 1.70 0.16
C ASN A 90 7.90 1.18 1.55
N ALA A 91 8.23 -0.10 1.69
CA ALA A 91 8.66 -0.69 2.95
C ALA A 91 9.99 -0.10 3.43
N VAL A 92 10.97 0.05 2.52
CA VAL A 92 12.26 0.69 2.83
C VAL A 92 12.05 2.16 3.21
N ALA A 93 11.24 2.90 2.47
CA ALA A 93 10.92 4.29 2.79
C ALA A 93 10.25 4.42 4.17
N GLY A 94 9.30 3.54 4.48
CA GLY A 94 8.64 3.47 5.78
C GLY A 94 9.60 3.12 6.92
N HIS A 95 10.50 2.15 6.69
CA HIS A 95 11.53 1.78 7.66
C HIS A 95 12.49 2.94 7.93
N ASN A 96 12.98 3.61 6.90
CA ASN A 96 13.87 4.76 7.02
C ASN A 96 13.20 5.92 7.76
N LEU A 97 11.94 6.19 7.45
CA LEU A 97 11.17 7.21 8.17
C LEU A 97 11.01 6.86 9.65
N ALA A 98 10.68 5.61 9.97
CA ALA A 98 10.55 5.14 11.35
C ALA A 98 11.88 5.24 12.11
N LEU A 99 12.99 4.88 11.47
CA LEU A 99 14.33 5.04 12.04
C LEU A 99 14.64 6.50 12.38
N LEU A 100 14.37 7.42 11.44
CA LEU A 100 14.57 8.86 11.66
C LEU A 100 13.68 9.40 12.77
N GLN A 101 12.42 8.97 12.84
CA GLN A 101 11.50 9.35 13.91
C GLN A 101 11.93 8.80 15.28
N ASN A 102 12.63 7.67 15.34
CA ASN A 102 13.17 7.12 16.58
C ASN A 102 14.58 7.64 16.90
N GLY A 103 14.93 8.84 16.41
CA GLY A 103 16.20 9.49 16.68
C GLY A 103 17.41 8.82 16.01
N GLY A 104 17.19 8.08 14.92
CA GLY A 104 18.24 7.41 14.16
C GLY A 104 18.83 6.16 14.83
N ARG A 105 18.20 5.65 15.90
CA ARG A 105 18.72 4.53 16.69
C ARG A 105 18.06 3.20 16.26
N PRO A 106 18.81 2.26 15.70
CA PRO A 106 18.25 1.05 15.06
C PRO A 106 17.83 -0.05 16.05
N SER A 107 18.35 -0.05 17.28
CA SER A 107 17.84 -0.78 18.44
C SER A 107 18.81 -0.58 19.61
N GLY A 108 18.38 -0.92 20.82
CA GLY A 108 19.30 -0.98 21.96
C GLY A 108 18.84 -1.99 23.00
N ALA A 109 19.77 -2.40 23.83
CA ALA A 109 19.52 -3.33 24.91
C ALA A 109 19.85 -2.66 26.25
N LEU A 110 18.92 -2.74 27.19
CA LEU A 110 19.17 -2.34 28.57
C LEU A 110 19.77 -3.52 29.33
N LYS A 111 21.02 -3.38 29.76
CA LYS A 111 21.75 -4.39 30.52
C LYS A 111 21.74 -4.04 32.00
N LEU A 112 21.45 -5.02 32.84
CA LEU A 112 21.63 -4.91 34.29
C LEU A 112 23.06 -5.40 34.61
N ASN A 113 23.83 -4.58 35.34
CA ASN A 113 25.15 -4.98 35.78
C ASN A 113 25.01 -5.99 36.93
N THR A 114 25.41 -7.24 36.70
CA THR A 114 25.32 -8.33 37.69
C THR A 114 26.41 -8.28 38.77
N LYS A 115 27.21 -7.20 38.81
CA LYS A 115 28.25 -6.98 39.83
C LYS A 115 27.70 -6.48 41.17
N SER A 116 26.49 -5.93 41.18
CA SER A 116 25.79 -5.63 42.42
C SER A 116 25.08 -6.87 42.94
N ASP A 117 25.13 -7.07 44.26
CA ASP A 117 24.58 -8.20 45.02
C ASP A 117 23.03 -8.27 44.99
N ARG A 118 22.40 -7.58 44.04
CA ARG A 118 20.95 -7.48 43.85
C ARG A 118 20.54 -8.49 42.78
N GLY A 119 19.74 -9.48 43.18
CA GLY A 119 19.19 -10.50 42.29
C GLY A 119 18.34 -9.95 41.14
N TYR A 120 17.85 -10.85 40.28
CA TYR A 120 17.01 -10.50 39.12
C TYR A 120 15.82 -9.60 39.49
N MET A 121 15.43 -8.72 38.55
CA MET A 121 14.24 -7.89 38.69
C MET A 121 12.97 -8.74 38.79
N THR A 122 12.06 -8.33 39.68
CA THR A 122 10.68 -8.86 39.69
C THR A 122 9.96 -8.55 38.38
N ASP A 123 8.91 -9.30 38.06
CA ASP A 123 8.16 -9.10 36.82
C ASP A 123 7.49 -7.72 36.74
N GLU A 124 7.04 -7.19 37.89
CA GLU A 124 6.45 -5.85 38.00
C GLU A 124 7.50 -4.76 37.70
N GLN A 125 8.70 -4.85 38.28
CA GLN A 125 9.79 -3.93 38.00
C GLN A 125 10.21 -3.99 36.52
N ARG A 126 10.25 -5.19 35.93
CA ARG A 126 10.57 -5.36 34.51
C ARG A 126 9.50 -4.75 33.60
N HIS A 127 8.23 -4.88 33.97
CA HIS A 127 7.11 -4.30 33.23
C HIS A 127 7.16 -2.76 33.26
N ASN A 128 7.34 -2.16 34.45
CA ASN A 128 7.44 -0.71 34.61
C ASN A 128 8.63 -0.15 33.82
N LEU A 129 9.81 -0.78 33.94
CA LEU A 129 10.99 -0.37 33.18
C LEU A 129 10.79 -0.45 31.66
N ARG A 130 10.12 -1.51 31.18
CA ARG A 130 9.77 -1.62 29.76
C ARG A 130 8.88 -0.46 29.34
N GLN A 131 7.86 -0.13 30.14
CA GLN A 131 6.94 0.94 29.81
C GLN A 131 7.63 2.31 29.82
N ASP A 132 8.54 2.55 30.76
CA ASP A 132 9.33 3.78 30.83
C ASP A 132 10.25 3.93 29.61
N VAL A 133 10.90 2.85 29.17
CA VAL A 133 11.73 2.84 27.96
C VAL A 133 10.89 3.11 26.70
N ILE A 134 9.71 2.48 26.59
CA ILE A 134 8.78 2.73 25.48
C ILE A 134 8.35 4.20 25.48
N ASN A 135 7.87 4.71 26.62
CA ASN A 135 7.42 6.09 26.74
C ASN A 135 8.52 7.12 26.44
N ALA A 136 9.78 6.80 26.75
CA ALA A 136 10.91 7.69 26.55
C ALA A 136 11.45 7.71 25.12
N TYR A 137 11.24 6.66 24.32
CA TYR A 137 11.82 6.51 22.98
C TYR A 137 10.82 6.27 21.84
N GLU A 138 9.55 6.00 22.13
CA GLU A 138 8.54 5.79 21.10
C GLU A 138 8.16 7.12 20.42
N GLY A 139 8.33 7.16 19.10
CA GLY A 139 7.79 8.21 18.24
C GLY A 139 8.67 9.47 18.12
N ALA A 140 8.36 10.25 17.07
CA ALA A 140 9.16 11.41 16.62
C ALA A 140 9.45 12.47 17.70
N LYS A 141 8.52 12.68 18.64
CA LYS A 141 8.65 13.71 19.69
C LYS A 141 9.67 13.33 20.77
N ASN A 142 9.99 12.05 20.87
CA ASN A 142 10.91 11.50 21.86
C ASN A 142 12.33 11.30 21.29
N ALA A 143 12.53 11.57 20.00
CA ALA A 143 13.84 11.54 19.36
C ALA A 143 14.86 12.42 20.09
N GLY A 144 16.00 11.83 20.46
CA GLY A 144 17.09 12.54 21.15
C GLY A 144 16.85 12.82 22.65
N ARG A 145 15.76 12.30 23.25
CA ARG A 145 15.59 12.36 24.70
C ARG A 145 16.64 11.52 25.41
N VAL A 146 17.15 12.07 26.51
CA VAL A 146 18.09 11.38 27.39
C VAL A 146 17.27 10.53 28.36
N LEU A 147 17.41 9.20 28.27
CA LEU A 147 16.88 8.29 29.28
C LEU A 147 17.79 8.32 30.50
N VAL A 148 17.24 8.73 31.64
CA VAL A 148 17.92 8.63 32.93
C VAL A 148 17.61 7.26 33.51
N LEU A 149 18.65 6.49 33.77
CA LEU A 149 18.54 5.15 34.35
C LEU A 149 18.88 5.22 35.84
N GLU A 150 17.97 4.75 36.70
CA GLU A 150 18.22 4.64 38.13
C GLU A 150 18.82 3.27 38.46
N GLY A 151 19.99 3.24 39.10
CA GLY A 151 20.70 1.99 39.46
C GLY A 151 21.77 1.55 38.46
N ASP A 152 22.19 0.29 38.55
CA ASP A 152 23.30 -0.26 37.73
C ASP A 152 22.86 -0.71 36.34
N PHE A 153 22.06 0.11 35.65
CA PHE A 153 21.67 -0.16 34.28
C PHE A 153 22.58 0.54 33.28
N GLU A 154 22.95 -0.17 32.23
CA GLU A 154 23.71 0.35 31.12
C GLU A 154 22.90 0.19 29.83
N TRP A 155 22.71 1.29 29.10
CA TRP A 155 22.13 1.24 27.76
C TRP A 155 23.23 0.95 26.75
N GLN A 156 23.12 -0.21 26.09
CA GLN A 156 23.98 -0.52 24.96
C GLN A 156 23.22 -0.26 23.66
N GLU A 157 23.66 0.75 22.90
CA GLU A 157 23.22 0.94 21.52
C GLU A 157 23.73 -0.24 20.67
N MET A 158 22.81 -0.89 19.96
CA MET A 158 23.16 -1.86 18.93
C MET A 158 23.31 -1.07 17.63
N GLY A 159 24.52 -1.00 17.09
CA GLY A 159 24.75 -0.32 15.81
C GLY A 159 24.04 -1.02 14.65
N LEU A 160 23.71 -0.28 13.59
CA LEU A 160 23.37 -0.87 12.30
C LEU A 160 24.57 -1.69 11.83
N SER A 161 24.36 -2.96 11.50
CA SER A 161 25.39 -3.73 10.82
C SER A 161 25.34 -3.39 9.33
N LEU A 162 26.46 -3.53 8.61
CA LEU A 162 26.51 -3.37 7.15
C LEU A 162 25.61 -4.36 6.37
N LYS A 163 24.93 -5.30 7.04
CA LYS A 163 23.87 -6.13 6.44
C LYS A 163 22.52 -5.41 6.33
N ASP A 164 22.36 -4.28 7.01
CA ASP A 164 21.09 -3.54 7.11
C ASP A 164 21.03 -2.33 6.15
N LEU A 165 22.02 -2.21 5.26
CA LEU A 165 22.11 -1.26 4.12
C LEU A 165 22.14 -2.05 2.80
#